data_AF-A0A4V3WTM2-F1
#
_entry.id   AF-A0A4V3WTM2-F1
#
_cell.length_a   1.000
_cell.length_b   1.000
_cell.length_c   1.000
_cell.angle_alpha   90.00
_cell.angle_beta   90.00
_cell.angle_gamma   90.00
#
_symmetry.space_group_name_H-M   'P 1'
#
loop_
_entity.id
_entity.type
_entity.pdbx_description
1 polymer ?
#
loop_
_entity_poly.entity_id
_entity_poly.type
_entity_poly.pdbx_seq_one_letter_code
_entity_poly.pdbx_strand_id
1 'polypeptide(L)'
;MSTETAVDTPSGRRERVCFHLQVKPELIDEYRRRHAAVWPEMLEALHSAGWNNYSLFLRDDGLLIGYFETSSLDDAQARMAATEVNERWQGEMSRFFLDLDGSPDEGFLRLTEVFHLEDQLAPARVRDTAPTESDAS
;
A
#
# COMPACT_ATOMS: atom_id res chain seq x y z
N MET A 1 41.56 -4.92 -10.38
CA MET A 1 40.32 -5.62 -10.73
C MET A 1 40.03 -6.58 -9.59
N SER A 2 39.13 -6.19 -8.70
CA SER A 2 38.60 -7.06 -7.65
C SER A 2 37.11 -6.83 -7.62
N THR A 3 36.36 -7.81 -8.14
CA THR A 3 34.90 -7.85 -8.05
C THR A 3 34.55 -8.30 -6.64
N GLU A 4 34.03 -7.37 -5.84
CA GLU A 4 33.38 -7.68 -4.57
C GLU A 4 31.96 -8.15 -4.88
N THR A 5 31.68 -9.39 -4.51
CA THR A 5 30.37 -10.04 -4.67
C THR A 5 29.33 -9.26 -3.88
N ALA A 6 28.34 -8.70 -4.57
CA ALA A 6 27.18 -8.08 -3.93
C ALA A 6 26.52 -9.13 -3.01
N VAL A 7 26.50 -8.83 -1.71
CA VAL A 7 25.73 -9.56 -0.72
C VAL A 7 24.26 -9.35 -1.09
N ASP A 8 23.58 -10.43 -1.45
CA ASP A 8 22.13 -10.46 -1.63
C ASP A 8 21.50 -10.16 -0.27
N THR A 9 21.15 -8.88 -0.07
CA THR A 9 20.47 -8.44 1.15
C THR A 9 19.10 -9.08 1.15
N PRO A 10 18.68 -9.80 2.20
CA PRO A 10 17.35 -10.40 2.25
C PRO A 10 16.33 -9.31 1.99
N SER A 11 15.49 -9.52 0.96
CA SER A 11 14.48 -8.57 0.49
C SER A 11 13.80 -7.91 1.68
N GLY A 12 14.13 -6.63 1.90
CA GLY A 12 13.68 -5.88 3.06
C GLY A 12 12.17 -5.94 3.16
N ARG A 13 11.65 -6.30 4.34
CA ARG A 13 10.22 -6.39 4.61
C ARG A 13 9.57 -5.07 4.21
N ARG A 14 8.74 -5.10 3.17
CA ARG A 14 7.94 -3.94 2.74
C ARG A 14 6.94 -3.62 3.84
N GLU A 15 6.78 -2.32 4.12
CA GLU A 15 5.69 -1.80 4.92
C GLU A 15 4.37 -1.99 4.16
N ARG A 16 3.38 -2.57 4.84
CA ARG A 16 2.02 -2.73 4.34
C ARG A 16 1.18 -1.60 4.90
N VAL A 17 0.64 -0.78 4.01
CA VAL A 17 -0.13 0.40 4.37
C VAL A 17 -1.59 0.12 4.03
N CYS A 18 -2.41 0.01 5.07
CA CYS A 18 -3.85 -0.07 4.96
C CYS A 18 -4.44 1.25 5.45
N PHE A 19 -5.41 1.80 4.71
CA PHE A 19 -6.03 3.06 5.05
C PHE A 19 -7.50 3.08 4.67
N HIS A 20 -8.24 4.05 5.22
CA HIS A 20 -9.61 4.29 4.81
C HIS A 20 -9.90 5.75 4.47
N LEU A 21 -10.89 5.94 3.60
CA LEU A 21 -11.49 7.21 3.21
C LEU A 21 -13.02 7.02 3.11
N GLN A 22 -13.75 8.13 3.04
CA GLN A 22 -15.20 8.11 2.88
C GLN A 22 -15.60 8.83 1.58
N VAL A 23 -16.02 8.06 0.58
CA VAL A 23 -16.57 8.55 -0.69
C VAL A 23 -18.02 9.00 -0.46
N LYS A 24 -18.40 10.11 -1.09
CA LYS A 24 -19.78 10.60 -1.16
C LYS A 24 -20.67 9.55 -1.82
N PRO A 25 -21.73 9.05 -1.14
CA PRO A 25 -22.59 8.00 -1.69
C PRO A 25 -23.12 8.30 -3.10
N GLU A 26 -23.49 9.56 -3.36
CA GLU A 26 -24.00 10.02 -4.64
C GLU A 26 -22.95 10.06 -5.78
N LEU A 27 -21.66 9.92 -5.47
CA LEU A 27 -20.56 9.91 -6.44
C LEU A 27 -19.88 8.55 -6.62
N ILE A 28 -20.32 7.50 -5.91
CA ILE A 28 -19.72 6.15 -5.94
C ILE A 28 -19.60 5.61 -7.37
N ASP A 29 -20.64 5.72 -8.18
CA ASP A 29 -20.64 5.18 -9.54
C ASP A 29 -19.63 5.91 -10.44
N GLU A 30 -19.49 7.23 -10.26
CA GLU A 30 -18.45 7.96 -11.00
C GLU A 30 -17.06 7.60 -10.48
N TYR A 31 -16.87 7.48 -9.17
CA TYR A 31 -15.60 7.10 -8.58
C TYR A 31 -15.10 5.76 -9.14
N ARG A 32 -15.98 4.76 -9.23
CA ARG A 32 -15.70 3.47 -9.88
C ARG A 32 -15.29 3.63 -11.34
N ARG A 33 -15.99 4.45 -12.12
CA ARG A 33 -15.64 4.71 -13.53
C ARG A 33 -14.27 5.37 -13.67
N ARG A 34 -13.93 6.33 -12.81
CA ARG A 34 -12.61 7.00 -12.83
C ARG A 34 -11.48 6.00 -12.55
N HIS A 35 -11.67 5.09 -11.59
CA HIS A 35 -10.67 4.09 -11.21
C HIS A 35 -10.63 2.87 -12.13
N ALA A 36 -11.65 2.65 -12.97
CA ALA A 36 -11.61 1.62 -14.02
C ALA A 36 -10.64 1.96 -15.16
N ALA A 37 -10.26 3.23 -15.31
CA ALA A 37 -9.37 3.72 -16.35
C ALA A 37 -8.49 4.87 -15.83
N VAL A 38 -7.66 4.56 -14.82
CA VAL A 38 -6.66 5.51 -14.29
C VAL A 38 -5.68 5.90 -15.40
N TRP A 39 -5.23 7.16 -15.38
CA TRP A 39 -4.30 7.68 -16.38
C TRP A 39 -2.98 6.88 -16.37
N PRO A 40 -2.45 6.48 -17.54
CA PRO A 40 -1.20 5.73 -17.62
C PRO A 40 -0.03 6.41 -16.90
N GLU A 41 0.09 7.74 -17.02
CA GLU A 41 1.14 8.50 -16.35
C GLU A 41 1.01 8.49 -14.81
N MET A 42 -0.21 8.37 -14.29
CA MET A 42 -0.46 8.29 -12.84
C MET A 42 -0.09 6.90 -12.31
N LEU A 43 -0.42 5.85 -13.07
CA LEU A 43 -0.01 4.48 -12.74
C LEU A 43 1.52 4.35 -12.70
N GLU A 44 2.21 4.92 -13.69
CA GLU A 44 3.66 4.91 -13.72
C GLU A 44 4.27 5.72 -12.56
N ALA A 45 3.70 6.89 -12.24
CA ALA A 45 4.15 7.68 -11.11
C ALA A 45 4.04 6.92 -9.78
N LEU A 46 2.89 6.28 -9.50
CA LEU A 46 2.67 5.45 -8.32
C LEU A 46 3.70 4.32 -8.22
N HIS A 47 3.83 3.54 -9.30
CA HIS A 47 4.76 2.43 -9.34
C HIS A 47 6.21 2.89 -9.15
N SER A 48 6.62 3.92 -9.89
CA SER A 48 7.95 4.52 -9.80
C SER A 48 8.23 5.11 -8.41
N ALA A 49 7.23 5.63 -7.70
CA ALA A 49 7.34 6.15 -6.34
C ALA A 49 7.48 5.05 -5.27
N GLY A 50 7.15 3.81 -5.61
CA GLY A 50 7.27 2.67 -4.69
C GLY A 50 5.94 2.14 -4.16
N TRP A 51 4.82 2.54 -4.75
CA TRP A 51 3.51 1.97 -4.45
C TRP A 51 3.37 0.64 -5.19
N ASN A 52 3.45 -0.46 -4.45
CA ASN A 52 3.35 -1.81 -4.99
C ASN A 52 2.06 -2.48 -4.52
N ASN A 53 1.53 -3.42 -5.31
CA ASN A 53 0.34 -4.18 -4.95
C ASN A 53 -0.85 -3.29 -4.50
N TYR A 54 -0.97 -2.11 -5.12
CA TYR A 54 -1.95 -1.10 -4.69
C TYR A 54 -3.35 -1.49 -5.14
N SER A 55 -4.26 -1.63 -4.18
CA SER A 55 -5.65 -2.01 -4.39
C SER A 55 -6.59 -1.09 -3.60
N LEU A 56 -7.77 -0.86 -4.17
CA LEU A 56 -8.86 -0.10 -3.58
C LEU A 56 -10.13 -0.96 -3.54
N PHE A 57 -10.81 -0.96 -2.39
CA PHE A 57 -12.05 -1.68 -2.14
C PHE A 57 -13.11 -0.70 -1.68
N LEU A 58 -14.27 -0.68 -2.32
CA LEU A 58 -15.33 0.28 -2.04
C LEU A 58 -16.64 -0.41 -1.68
N ARG A 59 -17.16 -0.13 -0.49
CA ARG A 59 -18.49 -0.54 -0.05
C ARG A 59 -19.56 0.42 -0.58
N ASP A 60 -20.79 -0.05 -0.73
CA ASP A 60 -21.88 0.74 -1.32
C ASP A 60 -22.34 1.93 -0.47
N ASP A 61 -21.92 2.00 0.80
CA ASP A 61 -22.13 3.18 1.67
C ASP A 61 -20.99 4.21 1.57
N GLY A 62 -20.01 3.98 0.67
CA GLY A 62 -18.91 4.90 0.41
C GLY A 62 -17.64 4.64 1.22
N LEU A 63 -17.62 3.65 2.12
CA LEU A 63 -16.37 3.28 2.79
C LEU A 63 -15.37 2.74 1.77
N LEU A 64 -14.28 3.46 1.58
CA LEU A 64 -13.16 3.06 0.74
C LEU A 64 -12.02 2.55 1.63
N ILE A 65 -11.52 1.35 1.34
CA ILE A 65 -10.31 0.78 1.92
C ILE A 65 -9.23 0.73 0.83
N GLY A 66 -8.07 1.32 1.12
CA GLY A 66 -6.89 1.21 0.28
C GLY A 66 -5.81 0.37 0.95
N TYR A 67 -5.08 -0.39 0.14
CA TYR A 67 -3.95 -1.22 0.57
C TYR A 67 -2.82 -1.12 -0.44
N PHE A 68 -1.59 -0.86 0.01
CA PHE A 68 -0.39 -1.00 -0.81
C PHE A 68 0.82 -1.41 0.03
N GLU A 69 1.88 -1.81 -0.67
CA GLU A 69 3.18 -2.16 -0.10
C GLU A 69 4.24 -1.15 -0.56
N THR A 70 5.09 -0.71 0.35
CA THR A 70 6.22 0.19 0.05
C THR A 70 7.44 -0.14 0.90
N SER A 71 8.64 0.24 0.47
CA SER A 71 9.84 0.14 1.31
C SER A 71 9.90 1.23 2.39
N SER A 72 9.23 2.36 2.17
CA SER A 72 9.19 3.52 3.06
C SER A 72 7.98 4.38 2.67
N LEU A 73 7.04 4.57 3.60
CA LEU A 73 5.87 5.40 3.35
C LEU A 73 6.25 6.85 3.07
N ASP A 74 7.09 7.44 3.94
CA ASP A 74 7.48 8.85 3.85
C ASP A 74 8.17 9.15 2.51
N ASP A 75 9.07 8.27 2.05
CA ASP A 75 9.73 8.44 0.76
C ASP A 75 8.75 8.28 -0.41
N ALA A 76 7.83 7.31 -0.33
CA ALA A 76 6.83 7.10 -1.39
C ALA A 76 5.87 8.29 -1.52
N GLN A 77 5.43 8.87 -0.39
CA GLN A 77 4.61 10.08 -0.39
C GLN A 77 5.40 11.30 -0.91
N ALA A 78 6.62 11.52 -0.44
CA ALA A 78 7.46 12.62 -0.91
C ALA A 78 7.71 12.57 -2.42
N ARG A 79 7.91 11.36 -2.98
CA ARG A 79 8.11 11.17 -4.42
C ARG A 79 6.83 11.41 -5.22
N MET A 80 5.66 11.01 -4.70
CA MET A 80 4.37 11.32 -5.34
C MET A 80 4.06 12.82 -5.33
N ALA A 81 4.27 13.49 -4.19
CA ALA A 81 4.07 14.93 -4.04
C ALA A 81 4.92 15.76 -5.00
N ALA A 82 6.07 15.23 -5.44
CA ALA A 82 6.95 15.88 -6.42
C ALA A 82 6.48 15.74 -7.89
N THR A 83 5.38 15.03 -8.17
CA THR A 83 4.91 14.79 -9.56
C THR A 83 3.71 15.67 -9.92
N GLU A 84 3.78 16.31 -11.09
CA GLU A 84 2.68 17.12 -11.63
C GLU A 84 1.41 16.31 -11.92
N VAL A 85 1.55 15.02 -12.27
CA VAL A 85 0.40 14.14 -12.48
C VAL A 85 -0.37 13.90 -11.19
N ASN A 86 0.32 13.77 -10.05
CA ASN A 86 -0.34 13.59 -8.78
C ASN A 86 -1.19 14.81 -8.44
N GLU A 87 -0.64 16.01 -8.54
CA GLU A 87 -1.39 17.26 -8.29
C GLU A 87 -2.68 17.33 -9.14
N ARG A 88 -2.58 17.05 -10.45
CA ARG A 88 -3.74 17.03 -11.35
C ARG A 88 -4.77 15.98 -10.95
N TRP A 89 -4.32 14.75 -10.68
CA TRP A 89 -5.20 13.64 -10.31
C TRP A 89 -5.91 13.92 -8.98
N GLN A 90 -5.18 14.38 -7.97
CA GLN A 90 -5.76 14.74 -6.67
C GLN A 90 -6.75 15.90 -6.78
N GLY A 91 -6.47 16.88 -7.64
CA GLY A 91 -7.41 17.96 -7.96
C GLY A 91 -8.76 17.42 -8.46
N GLU A 92 -8.76 16.42 -9.34
CA GLU A 92 -10.00 15.79 -9.83
C GLU A 92 -10.67 14.87 -8.80
N MET A 93 -9.87 14.20 -7.95
CA MET A 93 -10.36 13.20 -7.00
C MET A 93 -10.86 13.79 -5.67
N SER A 94 -10.35 14.95 -5.26
CA SER A 94 -10.68 15.60 -3.98
C SER A 94 -12.20 15.75 -3.76
N ARG A 95 -12.95 16.08 -4.81
CA ARG A 95 -14.42 16.29 -4.76
C ARG A 95 -15.22 15.06 -4.35
N PHE A 96 -14.67 13.85 -4.47
CA PHE A 96 -15.36 12.61 -4.17
C PHE A 96 -15.49 12.33 -2.67
N PHE A 97 -14.70 12.97 -1.82
CA PHE A 97 -14.60 12.62 -0.41
C PHE A 97 -15.39 13.60 0.48
N LEU A 98 -15.98 13.09 1.56
CA LEU A 98 -16.83 13.88 2.48
C LEU A 98 -16.01 14.75 3.43
N ASP A 99 -14.93 14.23 4.00
CA ASP A 99 -14.14 14.88 5.04
C ASP A 99 -12.65 14.57 4.83
N LEU A 100 -12.04 15.27 3.87
CA LEU A 100 -10.64 15.07 3.52
C LEU A 100 -9.83 16.28 3.99
N ASP A 101 -9.03 16.12 5.05
CA ASP A 101 -8.00 17.08 5.40
C ASP A 101 -6.80 16.85 4.47
N GLY A 102 -6.57 17.75 3.50
CA GLY A 102 -5.49 17.64 2.51
C GLY A 102 -5.89 16.88 1.24
N SER A 103 -4.92 16.40 0.47
CA SER A 103 -5.15 15.59 -0.73
C SER A 103 -5.39 14.11 -0.38
N PRO A 104 -6.04 13.31 -1.25
CA PRO A 104 -6.37 11.91 -0.92
C PRO A 104 -5.19 10.99 -0.56
N ASP A 105 -3.99 11.33 -1.01
CA ASP A 105 -2.72 10.65 -0.73
C ASP A 105 -1.97 11.18 0.51
N GLU A 106 -2.46 12.23 1.14
CA GLU A 106 -1.96 12.78 2.42
C GLU A 106 -2.97 12.58 3.55
N GLY A 107 -4.27 12.70 3.23
CA GLY A 107 -5.40 12.66 4.15
C GLY A 107 -5.98 11.26 4.41
N PHE A 108 -5.32 10.19 3.98
CA PHE A 108 -5.80 8.84 4.28
C PHE A 108 -5.58 8.45 5.75
N LEU A 109 -6.62 7.89 6.37
CA LEU A 109 -6.57 7.47 7.77
C LEU A 109 -5.97 6.06 7.85
N ARG A 110 -4.71 5.97 8.28
CA ARG A 110 -3.98 4.71 8.41
C ARG A 110 -4.63 3.79 9.44
N LEU A 111 -4.81 2.53 9.07
CA LEU A 111 -5.24 1.45 9.96
C LEU A 111 -4.01 0.70 10.49
N THR A 112 -4.04 0.35 11.77
CA THR A 112 -3.00 -0.46 12.41
C THR A 112 -3.14 -1.91 11.95
N GLU A 113 -2.10 -2.45 11.32
CA GLU A 113 -2.02 -3.89 11.08
C GLU A 113 -1.87 -4.63 12.41
N VAL A 114 -2.81 -5.54 12.68
CA VAL A 114 -2.81 -6.36 13.91
C VAL A 114 -2.43 -7.81 13.66
N PHE A 115 -2.43 -8.25 12.39
CA PHE A 115 -2.14 -9.61 11.99
C PHE A 115 -1.71 -9.68 10.51
N HIS A 116 -0.68 -10.48 10.23
CA HIS A 116 -0.28 -10.91 8.90
C HIS A 116 0.08 -12.41 8.95
N LEU A 117 -0.51 -13.21 8.06
CA LEU A 117 -0.40 -14.66 8.12
C LEU A 117 1.04 -15.12 7.88
N GLU A 118 1.68 -14.60 6.84
CA GLU A 118 2.98 -15.05 6.35
C GLU A 118 4.10 -14.72 7.34
N ASP A 119 3.95 -13.63 8.09
CA ASP A 119 4.88 -13.21 9.14
C ASP A 119 4.91 -14.23 10.30
N GLN A 120 3.79 -14.93 10.55
CA GLN A 120 3.69 -15.94 11.61
C GLN A 120 3.87 -17.37 11.08
N LEU A 121 3.48 -17.64 9.83
CA LEU A 121 3.54 -18.97 9.23
C LEU A 121 4.98 -19.44 9.02
N ALA A 122 5.88 -18.56 8.60
CA ALA A 122 7.28 -18.91 8.42
C ALA A 122 7.96 -19.37 9.74
N PRO A 123 7.86 -18.63 10.86
CA PRO A 123 8.31 -19.10 12.17
C PRO A 123 7.64 -20.39 12.62
N ALA A 124 6.33 -20.55 12.40
CA ALA A 124 5.58 -21.73 12.82
C ALA A 124 6.09 -23.00 12.13
N ARG A 125 6.31 -22.96 10.80
CA ARG A 125 6.83 -24.10 10.04
C ARG A 125 8.26 -24.50 10.42
N VAL A 126 9.09 -23.54 10.82
CA VAL A 126 10.45 -23.84 11.31
C VAL A 126 10.41 -24.58 12.66
N ARG A 127 9.50 -24.20 13.56
CA ARG A 127 9.33 -24.85 14.87
C ARG A 127 8.92 -26.32 14.77
N ASP A 128 8.06 -26.68 13.81
CA ASP A 128 7.62 -28.06 13.61
C ASP A 128 8.73 -29.00 13.09
N THR A 129 9.81 -28.45 12.53
CA THR A 129 10.93 -29.24 11.98
C THR A 129 12.10 -29.43 12.95
N ALA A 130 12.06 -28.82 14.14
CA ALA A 130 13.11 -29.00 15.14
C ALA A 130 13.02 -30.42 15.74
N PRO A 131 14.14 -31.18 15.81
CA PRO A 131 14.13 -32.52 16.39
C PRO A 131 13.73 -32.44 17.86
N THR A 132 12.77 -33.28 18.26
CA THR A 132 12.38 -33.43 19.66
C THR A 132 13.58 -33.98 20.43
N GLU A 133 14.16 -33.16 21.32
CA GLU A 133 15.10 -33.64 22.34
C GLU A 133 14.36 -34.56 23.31
N SER A 134 14.20 -35.83 22.93
CA SER A 134 13.73 -36.91 23.78
C SER A 134 14.33 -38.22 23.31
N ASP A 135 15.65 -38.31 23.36
CA ASP A 135 16.33 -39.59 23.61
C ASP A 135 17.76 -39.31 24.11
N ALA A 136 17.85 -38.86 25.36
CA ALA A 136 19.11 -38.92 26.11
C ALA A 136 18.81 -39.69 27.41
N SER A 137 19.03 -41.01 27.30
CA SER A 137 19.14 -41.92 28.44
C SER A 137 20.40 -41.64 29.26
#